data_AF-A0A6J6Z6X6-F1
#
_entry.id   AF-A0A6J6Z6X6-F1
#
_cell.length_a   1.000
_cell.length_b   1.000
_cell.length_c   1.000
_cell.angle_alpha   90.00
_cell.angle_beta   90.00
_cell.angle_gamma   90.00
#
_symmetry.space_group_name_H-M   'P 1'
#
loop_
_entity.id
_entity.type
_entity.pdbx_description
1 polymer ?
#
loop_
_entity_poly.entity_id
_entity_poly.type
_entity_poly.pdbx_seq_one_letter_code
_entity_poly.pdbx_strand_id
1 'polypeptide(L)'
;MQLDHVAYAVTNAELADTVQRLGAELGVAFIDGGKHPRAGTRNFILPLASGQYIEIVAPLEHPVAETVPFGQAVRNRAEAGGGWMGWAVRVDDVAPLEARIGRSAGLGHRQRPGGGDLTWKQIGVIDLIAEPILPFFIKWDDMSGLSHE
;
A
#
# COMPACT_ATOMS: atom_id res chain seq x y z
N MET A 1 -9.45 6.31 -14.38
CA MET A 1 -9.34 6.22 -12.90
C MET A 1 -10.13 5.03 -12.43
N GLN A 2 -9.54 4.16 -11.60
CA GLN A 2 -10.19 2.96 -11.06
C GLN A 2 -9.72 2.74 -9.62
N LEU A 3 -10.53 2.12 -8.76
CA LEU A 3 -10.02 1.61 -7.48
C LEU A 3 -8.84 0.67 -7.74
N ASP A 4 -7.73 0.88 -7.04
CA ASP A 4 -6.55 0.02 -7.09
C ASP A 4 -6.54 -0.94 -5.90
N HIS A 5 -6.50 -0.39 -4.68
CA HIS A 5 -6.52 -1.19 -3.46
C HIS A 5 -7.08 -0.44 -2.25
N VAL A 6 -7.42 -1.22 -1.23
CA VAL A 6 -7.70 -0.74 0.13
C VAL A 6 -6.63 -1.28 1.07
N ALA A 7 -6.15 -0.44 1.98
CA ALA A 7 -5.06 -0.77 2.90
C ALA A 7 -5.55 -0.92 4.34
N TYR A 8 -5.18 -2.03 4.96
CA TYR A 8 -5.45 -2.39 6.34
C TYR A 8 -4.11 -2.47 7.11
N ALA A 9 -3.91 -1.55 8.04
CA ALA A 9 -2.67 -1.47 8.81
C ALA A 9 -2.75 -2.32 10.08
N VAL A 10 -1.65 -2.99 10.39
CA VAL A 10 -1.45 -3.78 11.61
C VAL A 10 -0.05 -3.55 12.17
N THR A 11 0.17 -3.88 13.44
CA THR A 11 1.53 -3.90 13.96
C THR A 11 2.32 -5.05 13.32
N ASN A 12 3.66 -4.96 13.32
CA ASN A 12 4.51 -6.03 12.81
C ASN A 12 4.29 -7.36 13.56
N ALA A 13 3.98 -7.29 14.86
CA ALA A 13 3.69 -8.46 15.68
C ALA A 13 2.38 -9.15 15.29
N GLU A 14 1.37 -8.39 14.86
CA GLU A 14 0.04 -8.91 14.50
C GLU A 14 -0.08 -9.32 13.02
N LEU A 15 0.93 -9.02 12.19
CA LEU A 15 0.85 -9.19 10.75
C LEU A 15 0.53 -10.62 10.32
N ALA A 16 1.29 -11.59 10.85
CA ALA A 16 1.12 -13.00 10.48
C ALA A 16 -0.27 -13.52 10.90
N ASP A 17 -0.67 -13.23 12.14
CA ASP A 17 -1.95 -13.67 12.68
C ASP A 17 -3.14 -13.04 11.95
N THR A 18 -3.04 -11.75 11.60
CA THR A 18 -4.10 -11.06 10.86
C THR A 18 -4.24 -11.59 9.44
N VAL A 19 -3.13 -11.82 8.75
CA VAL A 19 -3.12 -12.43 7.41
C VAL A 19 -3.77 -13.81 7.43
N GLN A 20 -3.39 -14.66 8.39
CA GLN A 20 -3.95 -16.01 8.50
C GLN A 20 -5.43 -16.00 8.86
N ARG A 21 -5.82 -15.19 9.85
CA ARG A 21 -7.21 -15.10 10.31
C ARG A 21 -8.13 -14.56 9.22
N LEU A 22 -7.79 -13.44 8.59
CA LEU A 22 -8.60 -12.86 7.51
C LEU A 22 -8.63 -13.79 6.29
N GLY A 23 -7.51 -14.45 5.96
CA GLY A 23 -7.50 -15.42 4.87
C GLY A 23 -8.41 -16.63 5.14
N ALA A 24 -8.45 -17.12 6.38
CA ALA A 24 -9.35 -18.21 6.78
C ALA A 24 -10.83 -17.77 6.75
N GLU A 25 -11.14 -16.56 7.24
CA GLU A 25 -12.50 -15.99 7.23
C GLU A 25 -13.02 -15.77 5.80
N LEU A 26 -12.13 -15.34 4.89
CA LEU A 26 -12.46 -15.11 3.47
C LEU A 26 -12.41 -16.39 2.61
N GLY A 27 -11.83 -17.48 3.13
CA GLY A 27 -11.65 -18.73 2.40
C GLY A 27 -10.57 -18.68 1.31
N VAL A 28 -9.66 -17.70 1.37
CA VAL A 28 -8.59 -17.49 0.40
C VAL A 28 -7.34 -16.93 1.08
N ALA A 29 -6.17 -17.47 0.76
CA ALA A 29 -4.92 -17.03 1.35
C ALA A 29 -4.43 -15.71 0.73
N PHE A 30 -3.90 -14.81 1.56
CA PHE A 30 -3.11 -13.69 1.06
C PHE A 30 -1.74 -14.21 0.60
N ILE A 31 -1.19 -13.54 -0.41
CA ILE A 31 0.17 -13.79 -0.91
C ILE A 31 1.14 -12.77 -0.32
N ASP A 32 2.41 -13.16 -0.17
CA ASP A 32 3.45 -12.25 0.29
C ASP A 32 3.73 -11.20 -0.79
N GLY A 33 3.26 -9.98 -0.54
CA GLY A 33 3.41 -8.86 -1.48
C GLY A 33 4.83 -8.29 -1.46
N GLY A 34 5.56 -8.46 -0.35
CA GLY A 34 6.94 -8.08 -0.20
C GLY A 34 7.17 -6.86 0.67
N LYS A 35 8.32 -6.19 0.46
CA LYS A 35 8.80 -5.08 1.28
C LYS A 35 8.79 -3.78 0.48
N HIS A 36 8.56 -2.67 1.17
CA HIS A 36 8.73 -1.31 0.67
C HIS A 36 9.99 -0.69 1.29
N PRO A 37 11.20 -0.88 0.72
CA PRO A 37 12.43 -0.42 1.34
C PRO A 37 12.44 1.08 1.65
N ARG A 38 11.92 1.90 0.72
CA ARG A 38 11.82 3.36 0.91
C ARG A 38 10.77 3.79 1.93
N ALA A 39 9.77 2.97 2.24
CA ALA A 39 8.75 3.32 3.22
C ALA A 39 8.95 2.62 4.58
N GLY A 40 9.86 1.63 4.65
CA GLY A 40 10.07 0.84 5.86
C GLY A 40 8.83 0.03 6.25
N THR A 41 8.10 -0.52 5.28
CA THR A 41 6.91 -1.35 5.54
C THR A 41 6.97 -2.68 4.78
N ARG A 42 6.13 -3.65 5.14
CA ARG A 42 5.91 -4.89 4.38
C ARG A 42 4.42 -5.17 4.24
N ASN A 43 4.03 -5.84 3.17
CA ASN A 43 2.64 -6.19 2.96
C ASN A 43 2.42 -7.65 2.57
N PHE A 44 1.18 -8.07 2.77
CA PHE A 44 0.55 -9.22 2.14
C PHE A 44 -0.65 -8.70 1.36
N ILE A 45 -0.90 -9.28 0.19
CA ILE A 45 -2.01 -8.84 -0.66
C ILE A 45 -2.98 -9.98 -0.92
N LEU A 46 -4.25 -9.64 -1.08
CA LEU A 46 -5.28 -10.51 -1.59
C LEU A 46 -5.76 -9.97 -2.94
N PRO A 47 -5.34 -10.57 -4.06
CA PRO A 47 -5.82 -10.17 -5.37
C PRO A 47 -7.34 -10.36 -5.51
N LEU A 48 -7.97 -9.43 -6.21
CA LEU A 48 -9.38 -9.41 -6.57
C LEU A 48 -9.51 -9.27 -8.09
N ALA A 49 -10.75 -9.39 -8.58
CA ALA A 49 -11.03 -9.19 -9.99
C ALA A 49 -10.54 -7.81 -10.49
N SER A 50 -10.22 -7.70 -11.78
CA SER A 50 -9.85 -6.44 -12.44
C SER A 50 -8.56 -5.77 -11.91
N GLY A 51 -7.64 -6.56 -11.35
CA GLY A 51 -6.35 -6.07 -10.85
C GLY A 51 -6.50 -5.14 -9.64
N GLN A 52 -7.52 -5.40 -8.83
CA GLN A 52 -7.74 -4.77 -7.53
C GLN A 52 -7.20 -5.67 -6.43
N TYR A 53 -6.88 -5.14 -5.25
CA TYR A 53 -6.46 -5.99 -4.14
C TYR A 53 -6.77 -5.40 -2.76
N ILE A 54 -6.80 -6.27 -1.75
CA ILE A 54 -6.73 -5.87 -0.34
C ILE A 54 -5.27 -5.94 0.08
N GLU A 55 -4.76 -4.88 0.71
CA GLU A 55 -3.41 -4.84 1.27
C GLU A 55 -3.49 -4.93 2.80
N ILE A 56 -2.83 -5.92 3.39
CA ILE A 56 -2.50 -5.90 4.83
C ILE A 56 -1.05 -5.45 4.94
N VAL A 57 -0.81 -4.32 5.60
CA VAL A 57 0.51 -3.68 5.66
C VAL A 57 0.93 -3.44 7.11
N ALA A 58 2.21 -3.64 7.39
CA ALA A 58 2.80 -3.38 8.70
C ALA A 58 4.08 -2.55 8.58
N PRO A 59 4.38 -1.69 9.58
CA PRO A 59 5.69 -1.04 9.65
C PRO A 59 6.77 -2.08 9.98
N LEU A 60 7.93 -1.94 9.37
CA LEU A 60 9.14 -2.66 9.78
C LEU A 60 9.80 -1.89 10.93
N GLU A 61 10.54 -2.61 11.78
CA GLU A 61 11.41 -2.01 12.80
C GLU A 61 12.65 -1.39 12.12
N HIS A 62 12.45 -0.27 11.42
CA HIS A 62 13.48 0.41 10.66
C HIS A 62 13.23 1.93 10.69
N PRO A 63 14.27 2.78 10.92
CA PRO A 63 14.09 4.23 11.05
C PRO A 63 13.38 4.92 9.88
N VAL A 64 13.47 4.35 8.68
CA VAL A 64 12.78 4.87 7.48
C VAL A 64 11.26 4.88 7.63
N ALA A 65 10.68 3.96 8.41
CA ALA A 65 9.25 3.95 8.69
C ALA A 65 8.77 5.22 9.43
N GLU A 66 9.69 5.94 10.08
CA GLU A 66 9.39 7.14 10.86
C GLU A 66 9.55 8.42 10.05
N THR A 67 10.14 8.37 8.85
CA THR A 67 10.51 9.57 8.09
C THR A 67 9.76 9.72 6.77
N VAL A 68 9.18 8.64 6.25
CA VAL A 68 8.47 8.65 4.97
C VAL A 68 6.96 8.63 5.18
N PRO A 69 6.18 9.47 4.49
CA PRO A 69 4.75 9.64 4.79
C PRO A 69 3.93 8.36 4.82
N PHE A 70 4.18 7.42 3.89
CA PHE A 70 3.47 6.13 3.90
C PHE A 70 3.84 5.29 5.14
N GLY A 71 5.13 5.25 5.50
CA GLY A 71 5.60 4.57 6.70
C GLY A 71 4.97 5.15 7.97
N GLN A 72 4.92 6.48 8.07
CA GLN A 72 4.28 7.18 9.17
C GLN A 72 2.78 6.88 9.25
N ALA A 73 2.06 6.92 8.12
CA ALA A 73 0.63 6.59 8.08
C ALA A 73 0.37 5.17 8.57
N VAL A 74 1.15 4.19 8.09
CA VAL A 74 1.05 2.78 8.50
C VAL A 74 1.35 2.62 9.98
N ARG A 75 2.46 3.21 10.47
CA ARG A 75 2.88 3.16 11.87
C ARG A 75 1.82 3.77 12.78
N ASN A 76 1.37 4.99 12.48
CA ASN A 76 0.37 5.70 13.28
C ASN A 76 -0.95 4.92 13.35
N ARG A 77 -1.40 4.32 12.22
CA ARG A 77 -2.62 3.53 12.21
C ARG A 77 -2.49 2.23 13.00
N ALA A 78 -1.35 1.55 12.88
CA ALA A 78 -1.03 0.34 13.64
C ALA A 78 -1.00 0.63 15.15
N GLU A 79 -0.33 1.70 15.58
CA GLU A 79 -0.27 2.11 16.99
C GLU A 79 -1.63 2.57 17.53
N ALA A 80 -2.52 3.09 16.68
CA ALA A 80 -3.90 3.42 17.03
C ALA A 80 -4.85 2.19 17.04
N GLY A 81 -4.32 0.98 17.22
CA GLY A 81 -5.08 -0.27 17.32
C GLY A 81 -5.34 -0.97 15.99
N GLY A 82 -4.70 -0.55 14.90
CA GLY A 82 -4.82 -1.16 13.58
C GLY A 82 -6.19 -0.97 12.93
N GLY A 83 -6.31 -1.40 11.67
CA GLY A 83 -7.53 -1.32 10.88
C GLY A 83 -7.35 -0.65 9.52
N TRP A 84 -8.47 -0.36 8.85
CA TRP A 84 -8.49 0.39 7.60
C TRP A 84 -7.75 1.73 7.73
N MET A 85 -6.82 1.99 6.81
CA MET A 85 -5.93 3.15 6.83
C MET A 85 -6.18 4.10 5.67
N GLY A 86 -6.55 3.57 4.50
CA GLY A 86 -6.71 4.37 3.29
C GLY A 86 -6.97 3.50 2.07
N TRP A 87 -7.11 4.16 0.92
CA TRP A 87 -7.40 3.50 -0.35
C TRP A 87 -6.74 4.26 -1.50
N ALA A 88 -6.41 3.54 -2.55
CA ALA A 88 -5.69 4.06 -3.70
C ALA A 88 -6.55 4.05 -4.96
N VAL A 89 -6.41 5.09 -5.78
CA VAL A 89 -7.01 5.17 -7.10
C VAL A 89 -5.93 5.08 -8.17
N ARG A 90 -6.02 4.06 -9.02
CA ARG A 90 -5.16 3.90 -10.18
C ARG A 90 -5.51 4.90 -11.27
N VAL A 91 -4.48 5.51 -11.83
CA VAL A 91 -4.55 6.44 -12.96
C VAL A 91 -3.52 6.09 -14.03
N ASP A 92 -3.85 6.42 -15.27
CA ASP A 92 -2.92 6.21 -16.41
C ASP A 92 -1.85 7.29 -16.46
N ASP A 93 -2.16 8.49 -15.95
CA ASP A 93 -1.26 9.64 -15.87
C ASP A 93 -1.47 10.42 -14.56
N VAL A 94 -0.36 10.78 -13.90
CA VAL A 94 -0.34 11.58 -12.66
C VAL A 94 -0.22 13.07 -12.93
N ALA A 95 0.20 13.52 -14.12
CA ALA A 95 0.48 14.93 -14.39
C ALA A 95 -0.71 15.86 -14.13
N PRO A 96 -1.97 15.51 -14.50
CA PRO A 96 -3.12 16.35 -14.17
C PRO A 96 -3.38 16.46 -12.66
N LEU A 97 -3.05 15.41 -11.89
CA LEU A 97 -3.17 15.41 -10.43
C LEU A 97 -2.07 16.23 -9.79
N GLU A 98 -0.83 16.14 -10.27
CA GLU A 98 0.29 16.99 -9.83
C GLU A 98 -0.05 18.46 -10.02
N ALA A 99 -0.60 18.84 -11.18
CA ALA A 99 -1.02 20.21 -11.47
C ALA A 99 -2.15 20.68 -10.53
N ARG A 100 -3.15 19.83 -10.28
CA ARG A 100 -4.29 20.15 -9.40
C ARG A 100 -3.91 20.24 -7.92
N ILE A 101 -3.02 19.35 -7.47
CA ILE A 101 -2.60 19.26 -6.08
C ILE A 101 -1.43 20.23 -5.77
N GLY A 102 -0.72 20.69 -6.79
CA GLY A 102 0.42 21.61 -6.64
C GLY A 102 1.68 20.96 -6.07
N ARG A 103 1.81 19.64 -6.19
CA ARG A 103 2.95 18.85 -5.66
C ARG A 103 3.34 17.79 -6.69
N SER A 104 4.63 17.46 -6.78
CA SER A 104 5.10 16.34 -7.59
C SER A 104 4.74 15.00 -6.96
N ALA A 105 4.50 14.00 -7.80
CA ALA A 105 4.33 12.62 -7.40
C ALA A 105 5.65 12.06 -6.86
N GLY A 106 5.57 11.32 -5.77
CA GLY A 106 6.68 10.55 -5.22
C GLY A 106 6.86 9.22 -5.96
N LEU A 107 8.07 8.66 -5.88
CA LEU A 107 8.36 7.33 -6.41
C LEU A 107 8.08 6.26 -5.37
N GLY A 108 7.23 5.30 -5.70
CA GLY A 108 7.02 4.09 -4.90
C GLY A 108 7.71 2.87 -5.52
N HIS A 109 8.10 1.92 -4.67
CA HIS A 109 8.52 0.61 -5.14
C HIS A 109 8.34 -0.46 -4.07
N ARG A 110 8.22 -1.71 -4.53
CA ARG A 110 8.03 -2.89 -3.70
C ARG A 110 8.89 -4.04 -4.23
N GLN A 111 9.74 -4.56 -3.36
CA GLN A 111 10.54 -5.75 -3.63
C GLN A 111 9.76 -7.00 -3.26
N ARG A 112 9.41 -7.80 -4.27
CA ARG A 112 8.69 -9.07 -4.11
C ARG A 112 9.62 -10.17 -3.58
N PRO A 113 9.05 -11.19 -2.90
CA PRO A 113 9.74 -12.46 -2.69
C PRO A 113 10.22 -13.01 -4.04
N GLY A 114 11.48 -13.43 -4.13
CA GLY A 114 12.09 -13.89 -5.39
C GLY A 114 12.79 -12.81 -6.23
N GLY A 115 12.81 -11.55 -5.77
CA GLY A 115 13.73 -10.52 -6.29
C GLY A 115 13.17 -9.61 -7.40
N GLY A 116 11.90 -9.74 -7.76
CA GLY A 116 11.25 -8.80 -8.68
C GLY A 116 10.94 -7.46 -8.00
N ASP A 117 11.25 -6.34 -8.66
CA ASP A 117 10.92 -4.99 -8.18
C ASP A 117 9.71 -4.44 -8.94
N LEU A 118 8.70 -3.98 -8.22
CA LEU A 118 7.53 -3.29 -8.77
C LEU A 118 7.68 -1.80 -8.49
N THR A 119 7.46 -0.95 -9.49
CA THR A 119 7.63 0.50 -9.37
C THR A 119 6.38 1.26 -9.82
N TRP A 120 6.19 2.43 -9.22
CA TRP A 120 5.06 3.31 -9.53
C TRP A 120 5.36 4.76 -9.14
N LYS A 121 4.50 5.67 -9.62
CA LYS A 121 4.36 7.03 -9.10
C LYS A 121 3.14 7.14 -8.21
N GLN A 122 3.23 7.95 -7.15
CA GLN A 122 2.11 8.16 -6.22
C GLN A 122 2.00 9.61 -5.77
N ILE A 123 0.77 10.07 -5.55
CA ILE A 123 0.50 11.43 -5.05
C ILE A 123 -0.69 11.41 -4.08
N GLY A 124 -0.64 12.26 -3.04
CA GLY A 124 -1.67 12.32 -2.00
C GLY A 124 -1.39 11.47 -0.75
N VAL A 125 -0.30 10.70 -0.74
CA VAL A 125 0.06 9.83 0.40
C VAL A 125 0.28 10.61 1.70
N ILE A 126 0.86 11.81 1.62
CA ILE A 126 1.04 12.66 2.81
C ILE A 126 -0.30 13.11 3.40
N ASP A 127 -1.35 13.19 2.57
CA ASP A 127 -2.67 13.62 3.01
C ASP A 127 -3.40 12.51 3.78
N LEU A 128 -2.99 11.23 3.64
CA LEU A 128 -3.51 10.11 4.46
C LEU A 128 -3.30 10.33 5.96
N ILE A 129 -2.22 11.02 6.34
CA ILE A 129 -1.90 11.28 7.75
C ILE A 129 -2.93 12.23 8.36
N ALA A 130 -3.41 13.20 7.58
CA ALA A 130 -4.37 14.21 8.03
C ALA A 130 -5.82 13.77 7.80
N GLU A 131 -6.11 13.17 6.65
CA GLU A 131 -7.45 12.90 6.13
C GLU A 131 -7.49 11.48 5.51
N PRO A 132 -7.49 10.40 6.31
CA PRO A 132 -7.43 9.01 5.82
C PRO A 132 -8.65 8.58 4.99
N ILE A 133 -9.71 9.41 4.96
CA ILE A 133 -10.88 9.21 4.11
C ILE A 133 -10.60 9.52 2.63
N LEU A 134 -9.61 10.36 2.35
CA LEU A 134 -9.27 10.75 0.98
C LEU A 134 -8.39 9.69 0.31
N PRO A 135 -8.60 9.42 -0.98
CA PRO A 135 -7.73 8.51 -1.70
C PRO A 135 -6.38 9.18 -1.96
N PHE A 136 -5.34 8.36 -2.03
CA PHE A 136 -4.14 8.71 -2.78
C PHE A 136 -4.21 8.08 -4.17
N PHE A 137 -3.38 8.57 -5.09
CA PHE A 137 -3.39 8.12 -6.48
C PHE A 137 -2.10 7.39 -6.81
N ILE A 138 -2.20 6.35 -7.62
CA ILE A 138 -1.10 5.53 -8.07
C ILE A 138 -1.11 5.39 -9.60
N LYS A 139 0.06 5.54 -10.21
CA LYS A 139 0.32 5.14 -11.59
C LYS A 139 1.44 4.12 -11.58
N TRP A 140 1.09 2.88 -11.88
CA TRP A 140 2.06 1.81 -12.08
C TRP A 140 2.93 2.08 -13.31
N ASP A 141 4.19 1.66 -13.25
CA ASP A 141 5.09 1.72 -14.41
C ASP A 141 4.90 0.53 -15.34
N ASP A 142 4.58 -0.64 -14.78
CA ASP A 142 4.21 -1.85 -15.50
C ASP A 142 2.99 -2.53 -14.84
N MET A 143 1.96 -2.78 -15.64
CA MET A 143 0.72 -3.45 -15.23
C MET A 143 0.77 -4.97 -15.40
N SER A 144 1.74 -5.51 -16.14
CA SER A 144 1.84 -6.96 -16.42
C SER A 144 1.99 -7.78 -15.14
N GLY A 145 2.72 -7.23 -14.16
CA GLY A 145 2.92 -7.82 -12.84
C GLY A 145 1.71 -7.81 -11.90
N LEU A 146 0.59 -7.18 -12.28
CA LEU A 146 -0.64 -7.09 -11.48
C LEU A 146 -1.75 -8.05 -11.95
N SER A 147 -1.55 -8.73 -13.09
CA SER A 147 -2.59 -9.48 -13.80
C SER A 147 -2.48 -11.01 -13.69
N HIS A 148 -1.47 -11.51 -12.97
CA HIS A 148 -1.16 -12.93 -12.82
C HIS A 148 -1.27 -13.44 -11.38
N GLU A 149 -1.95 -12.69 -10.51
CA GLU A 149 -2.14 -13.02 -9.10
C GLU A 149 -3.64 -13.06 -8.76
#